data_AF-A0A2T5JD95-F1
#
_entry.id   AF-A0A2T5JD95-F1
#
_cell.length_a   1.000
_cell.length_b   1.000
_cell.length_c   1.000
_cell.angle_alpha   90.00
_cell.angle_beta   90.00
_cell.angle_gamma   90.00
#
_symmetry.space_group_name_H-M   'P 1'
#
loop_
_entity.id
_entity.type
_entity.pdbx_description
1 polymer ?
#
loop_
_entity_poly.entity_id
_entity_poly.type
_entity_poly.pdbx_seq_one_letter_code
_entity_poly.pdbx_strand_id
1 'polypeptide(L)'
;MFVKIPLHYLRLSVVALFVVALQSCGPGKPGIYKGAQIPGGMQSKMHGLDNDLLEALKANNNDKLEGMMSSELIAAGHERMRTAEQISYHMQTGDYVLSKEYYIVNQTRGLDTLRERNEGVNNFDLIYERTAPEMYYVFFTPKTPQKWQVTALFCKLSYGWKLCDLELNLSADNGLTAPQLMAQAKKQFDQGEWLEGLNSAGMAEDCLRPYTKMKYLSEDEITNYYNQTAFKTFVKNQHMPVTVGQVNTRPLIIRVLLERNAEGAFPNINYLTKLDLNDTKALAKENEEVGKVIGSVFKGVDKNRKYIYYTIYHDKGNGHANPKEHTDMRQVLKS
;
A
#
# COMPACT_ATOMS: atom_id res chain seq x y z
N MET A 1 -43.75 50.42 38.98
CA MET A 1 -42.43 51.09 39.00
C MET A 1 -41.57 50.44 37.92
N PHE A 2 -41.47 51.07 36.74
CA PHE A 2 -40.74 50.51 35.60
C PHE A 2 -39.27 50.92 35.70
N VAL A 3 -38.39 49.95 35.96
CA VAL A 3 -36.94 50.18 36.00
C VAL A 3 -36.46 50.40 34.57
N LYS A 4 -36.10 51.65 34.22
CA LYS A 4 -35.46 51.98 32.95
C LYS A 4 -34.04 51.43 32.98
N ILE A 5 -33.82 50.27 32.36
CA ILE A 5 -32.48 49.71 32.16
C ILE A 5 -31.81 50.56 31.06
N PRO A 6 -30.63 51.19 31.31
CA PRO A 6 -29.98 52.03 30.33
C PRO A 6 -29.55 51.22 29.10
N LEU A 7 -29.85 51.75 27.91
CA LEU A 7 -29.61 51.09 26.60
C LEU A 7 -28.14 50.64 26.40
N HIS A 8 -27.19 51.25 27.12
CA HIS A 8 -25.79 50.84 27.11
C HIS A 8 -25.53 49.45 27.72
N TYR A 9 -26.28 49.05 28.75
CA TYR A 9 -26.14 47.72 29.36
C TYR A 9 -26.67 46.61 28.45
N LEU A 10 -27.68 46.91 27.62
CA LEU A 10 -28.20 45.97 26.62
C LEU A 10 -27.16 45.68 25.52
N ARG A 11 -26.45 46.72 25.06
CA ARG A 11 -25.39 46.57 24.04
C ARG A 11 -24.17 45.81 24.56
N LEU A 12 -23.76 46.05 25.82
CA LEU A 12 -22.66 45.30 26.44
C LEU A 12 -23.01 43.83 26.63
N SER A 13 -24.27 43.53 26.98
CA SER A 13 -24.75 42.16 27.21
C SER A 13 -24.79 41.34 25.92
N VAL A 14 -25.17 41.93 24.78
CA VAL A 14 -25.18 41.24 23.47
C VAL A 14 -23.76 40.91 23.00
N VAL A 15 -22.80 41.82 23.22
CA VAL A 15 -21.38 41.57 22.89
C VAL A 15 -20.79 40.48 23.79
N ALA A 16 -21.11 40.49 25.09
CA ALA A 16 -20.68 39.44 26.02
C ALA A 16 -21.28 38.06 25.68
N LEU A 17 -22.55 37.99 25.26
CA LEU A 17 -23.18 36.75 24.80
C LEU A 17 -22.52 36.20 23.53
N PHE A 18 -22.09 37.09 22.62
CA PHE A 18 -21.40 36.70 21.38
C PHE A 18 -19.99 36.16 21.65
N VAL A 19 -19.28 36.73 22.62
CA VAL A 19 -17.95 36.23 23.04
C VAL A 19 -18.08 34.85 23.70
N VAL A 20 -19.09 34.60 24.53
CA VAL A 20 -19.31 33.28 25.16
C VAL A 20 -19.73 32.22 24.13
N ALA A 21 -20.51 32.60 23.11
CA ALA A 21 -20.86 31.69 22.00
C ALA A 21 -19.62 31.28 21.15
N LEU A 22 -18.60 32.14 21.09
CA LEU A 22 -17.32 31.86 20.42
C LEU A 22 -16.31 31.12 21.32
N GLN A 23 -16.56 31.01 22.63
CA GLN A 23 -15.70 30.28 23.58
C GLN A 23 -16.12 28.82 23.82
N SER A 24 -17.11 28.29 23.09
CA SER A 24 -17.42 26.85 23.08
C SER A 24 -16.38 25.99 22.34
N CYS A 25 -15.13 26.46 22.22
CA CYS A 25 -13.98 25.72 21.72
C CYS A 25 -13.39 24.84 22.84
N GLY A 26 -14.21 23.96 23.42
CA GLY A 26 -13.70 22.82 24.17
C GLY A 26 -13.06 21.79 23.23
N PRO A 27 -12.32 20.79 23.75
CA PRO A 27 -11.99 19.59 22.96
C PRO A 27 -13.28 19.11 22.31
N GLY A 28 -13.21 18.82 21.01
CA GLY A 28 -14.39 18.48 20.20
C GLY A 28 -15.24 17.40 20.90
N LYS A 29 -16.55 17.41 20.65
CA LYS A 29 -17.43 16.34 21.17
C LYS A 29 -16.83 14.96 20.82
N PRO A 30 -16.92 13.95 21.69
CA PRO A 30 -16.48 12.61 21.34
C PRO A 30 -17.01 12.18 19.98
N GLY A 31 -16.14 11.65 19.12
CA GLY A 31 -16.48 11.38 17.73
C GLY A 31 -15.27 11.15 16.83
N ILE A 32 -15.57 10.78 15.59
CA ILE A 32 -14.59 10.57 14.53
C ILE A 32 -14.87 11.62 13.46
N TYR A 33 -13.84 12.39 13.12
CA TYR A 33 -13.88 13.48 12.15
C TYR A 33 -12.95 13.15 10.98
N LYS A 34 -13.47 13.16 9.75
CA LYS A 34 -12.70 12.86 8.52
C LYS A 34 -12.49 14.13 7.69
N GLY A 35 -11.26 14.37 7.22
CA GLY A 35 -10.94 15.47 6.29
C GLY A 35 -11.51 16.82 6.73
N ALA A 36 -12.36 17.43 5.90
CA ALA A 36 -12.98 18.74 6.18
C ALA A 36 -13.89 18.79 7.43
N GLN A 37 -14.25 17.64 8.03
CA GLN A 37 -14.98 17.59 9.30
C GLN A 37 -14.07 17.85 10.50
N ILE A 38 -12.74 17.75 10.32
CA ILE A 38 -11.77 18.03 11.37
C ILE A 38 -11.79 19.55 11.65
N PRO A 39 -11.90 20.00 12.92
CA PRO A 39 -11.89 21.42 13.24
C PRO A 39 -10.66 22.12 12.67
N GLY A 40 -10.85 23.25 11.95
CA GLY A 40 -9.77 23.86 11.16
C GLY A 40 -8.47 24.15 11.94
N GLY A 41 -8.58 24.66 13.18
CA GLY A 41 -7.41 24.87 14.03
C GLY A 41 -6.68 23.58 14.42
N MET A 42 -7.42 22.47 14.56
CA MET A 42 -6.81 21.15 14.79
C MET A 42 -6.20 20.60 13.50
N GLN A 43 -6.88 20.74 12.36
CA GLN A 43 -6.37 20.31 11.06
C GLN A 43 -5.03 20.99 10.72
N SER A 44 -4.94 22.32 10.84
CA SER A 44 -3.68 23.04 10.61
C SER A 44 -2.56 22.60 11.53
N LYS A 45 -2.88 22.29 12.80
CA LYS A 45 -1.89 21.78 13.76
C LYS A 45 -1.40 20.39 13.38
N MET A 46 -2.30 19.48 13.00
CA MET A 46 -1.95 18.13 12.60
C MET A 46 -1.15 18.12 11.29
N HIS A 47 -1.51 18.95 10.32
CA HIS A 47 -0.72 19.13 9.09
C HIS A 47 0.68 19.66 9.36
N GLY A 48 0.87 20.47 10.42
CA GLY A 48 2.20 20.83 10.91
C GLY A 48 3.03 19.62 11.33
N LEU A 49 2.44 18.72 12.14
CA LEU A 49 3.10 17.47 12.56
C LEU A 49 3.36 16.53 11.38
N ASP A 50 2.43 16.46 10.43
CA ASP A 50 2.55 15.68 9.21
C ASP A 50 3.75 16.16 8.37
N ASN A 51 3.88 17.48 8.18
CA ASN A 51 5.00 18.07 7.45
C ASN A 51 6.32 17.80 8.16
N ASP A 52 6.37 17.97 9.48
CA ASP A 52 7.58 17.67 10.28
C ASP A 52 8.00 16.20 10.16
N LEU A 53 7.02 15.29 10.17
CA LEU A 53 7.26 13.85 10.02
C LEU A 53 7.79 13.52 8.63
N LEU A 54 7.14 14.01 7.58
CA LEU A 54 7.55 13.76 6.21
C LEU A 54 8.93 14.35 5.91
N GLU A 55 9.26 15.52 6.45
CA GLU A 55 10.59 16.12 6.34
C GLU A 55 11.64 15.24 7.03
N ALA A 56 11.36 14.79 8.26
CA ALA A 56 12.27 13.94 9.03
C ALA A 56 12.52 12.60 8.35
N LEU A 57 11.46 11.94 7.83
CA LEU A 57 11.56 10.70 7.06
C LEU A 57 12.33 10.92 5.76
N LYS A 58 12.01 11.95 4.98
CA LYS A 58 12.69 12.22 3.72
C LYS A 58 14.18 12.51 3.91
N ALA A 59 14.55 13.17 5.01
CA ALA A 59 15.93 13.46 5.38
C ALA A 59 16.64 12.29 6.08
N ASN A 60 15.93 11.19 6.37
CA ASN A 60 16.39 10.09 7.22
C ASN A 60 17.00 10.59 8.56
N ASN A 61 16.35 11.59 9.17
CA ASN A 61 16.82 12.27 10.38
C ASN A 61 16.24 11.61 11.63
N ASN A 62 16.96 10.63 12.17
CA ASN A 62 16.53 9.83 13.32
C ASN A 62 16.31 10.68 14.57
N ASP A 63 17.16 11.68 14.85
CA ASP A 63 17.01 12.55 16.03
C ASP A 63 15.69 13.34 15.98
N LYS A 64 15.35 13.90 14.81
CA LYS A 64 14.07 14.60 14.61
C LYS A 64 12.90 13.62 14.78
N LEU A 65 13.00 12.42 14.21
CA LEU A 65 11.96 11.38 14.35
C LEU A 65 11.76 10.97 15.80
N GLU A 66 12.82 10.61 16.53
CA GLU A 66 12.75 10.23 17.95
C GLU A 66 12.12 11.34 18.81
N GLY A 67 12.43 12.61 18.54
CA GLY A 67 11.80 13.75 19.21
C GLY A 67 10.27 13.81 19.04
N MET A 68 9.74 13.25 17.94
CA MET A 68 8.30 13.17 17.66
C MET A 68 7.65 11.93 18.26
N MET A 69 8.42 10.86 18.54
CA MET A 69 7.89 9.58 19.01
C MET A 69 7.41 9.59 20.46
N SER A 70 6.41 8.75 20.73
CA SER A 70 6.01 8.39 22.09
C SER A 70 7.10 7.57 22.78
N SER A 71 7.12 7.56 24.11
CA SER A 71 8.06 6.76 24.90
C SER A 71 7.97 5.27 24.57
N GLU A 72 6.76 4.79 24.34
CA GLU A 72 6.43 3.41 24.00
C GLU A 72 6.97 3.05 22.61
N LEU A 73 6.85 3.96 21.64
CA LEU A 73 7.37 3.75 20.29
C LEU A 73 8.91 3.75 20.27
N ILE A 74 9.55 4.60 21.07
CA ILE A 74 11.01 4.58 21.27
C ILE A 74 11.45 3.27 21.93
N ALA A 75 10.73 2.82 22.96
CA ALA A 75 11.03 1.59 23.68
C ALA A 75 10.89 0.32 22.82
N ALA A 76 10.12 0.37 21.72
CA ALA A 76 10.03 -0.71 20.74
C ALA A 76 11.34 -0.93 19.94
N GLY A 77 12.29 0.02 19.98
CA GLY A 77 13.68 -0.17 19.55
C GLY A 77 13.88 -0.37 18.04
N HIS A 78 14.77 -1.30 17.68
CA HIS A 78 15.34 -1.44 16.33
C HIS A 78 14.32 -1.64 15.21
N GLU A 79 13.20 -2.31 15.45
CA GLU A 79 12.19 -2.57 14.42
C GLU A 79 11.61 -1.27 13.86
N ARG A 80 11.43 -0.25 14.71
CA ARG A 80 10.86 1.03 14.29
C ARG A 80 11.83 1.88 13.50
N MET A 81 13.12 1.86 13.84
CA MET A 81 14.13 2.53 13.03
C MET A 81 14.27 1.87 11.66
N ARG A 82 14.18 0.53 11.57
CA ARG A 82 14.11 -0.17 10.30
C ARG A 82 12.89 0.26 9.47
N THR A 83 11.70 0.39 10.09
CA THR A 83 10.52 0.89 9.38
C THR A 83 10.73 2.31 8.88
N ALA A 84 11.29 3.20 9.70
CA ALA A 84 11.61 4.57 9.29
C ALA A 84 12.58 4.59 8.10
N GLU A 85 13.68 3.82 8.15
CA GLU A 85 14.64 3.69 7.05
C GLU A 85 14.00 3.19 5.76
N GLN A 86 13.11 2.19 5.84
CA GLN A 86 12.37 1.70 4.68
C GLN A 86 11.48 2.80 4.10
N ILE A 87 10.76 3.54 4.95
CA ILE A 87 9.94 4.68 4.51
C ILE A 87 10.81 5.74 3.84
N SER A 88 11.95 6.10 4.45
CA SER A 88 12.92 7.05 3.89
C SER A 88 13.36 6.63 2.48
N TYR A 89 13.71 5.35 2.29
CA TYR A 89 14.09 4.79 0.99
C TYR A 89 12.97 4.96 -0.05
N HIS A 90 11.73 4.61 0.29
CA HIS A 90 10.61 4.78 -0.64
C HIS A 90 10.30 6.25 -0.93
N MET A 91 10.41 7.14 0.06
CA MET A 91 10.17 8.58 -0.09
C MET A 91 11.22 9.29 -0.95
N GLN A 92 12.43 8.74 -1.11
CA GLN A 92 13.43 9.27 -2.04
C GLN A 92 13.02 9.11 -3.51
N THR A 93 12.16 8.13 -3.81
CA THR A 93 11.79 7.76 -5.19
C THR A 93 10.42 8.27 -5.63
N GLY A 94 9.64 8.87 -4.73
CA GLY A 94 8.27 9.29 -5.05
C GLY A 94 7.76 10.48 -4.23
N ASP A 95 6.87 11.25 -4.85
CA ASP A 95 6.12 12.30 -4.17
C ASP A 95 4.94 11.69 -3.41
N TYR A 96 4.97 11.79 -2.09
CA TYR A 96 3.89 11.35 -1.21
C TYR A 96 2.83 12.44 -1.05
N VAL A 97 1.57 12.03 -1.06
CA VAL A 97 0.43 12.92 -0.84
C VAL A 97 -0.46 12.38 0.27
N LEU A 98 -1.08 13.29 1.00
CA LEU A 98 -2.12 12.97 1.97
C LEU A 98 -3.31 12.33 1.24
N SER A 99 -3.59 11.07 1.57
CA SER A 99 -4.68 10.30 0.98
C SER A 99 -5.92 10.27 1.87
N LYS A 100 -5.73 10.08 3.19
CA LYS A 100 -6.80 10.04 4.20
C LYS A 100 -6.29 10.61 5.52
N GLU A 101 -7.17 11.26 6.26
CA GLU A 101 -6.93 11.73 7.63
C GLU A 101 -8.18 11.54 8.49
N TYR A 102 -7.97 11.13 9.75
CA TYR A 102 -9.03 10.97 10.73
C TYR A 102 -8.58 11.50 12.09
N TYR A 103 -9.34 12.43 12.64
CA TYR A 103 -9.19 12.90 14.01
C TYR A 103 -10.27 12.27 14.89
N ILE A 104 -9.85 11.65 15.99
CA ILE A 104 -10.70 10.83 16.86
C ILE A 104 -10.63 11.40 18.28
N VAL A 105 -11.79 11.72 18.86
CA VAL A 105 -11.93 12.10 20.26
C VAL A 105 -12.64 10.97 21.02
N ASN A 106 -11.90 10.35 21.93
CA ASN A 106 -12.33 9.17 22.67
C ASN A 106 -13.03 9.55 23.98
N GLN A 107 -14.19 8.94 24.25
CA GLN A 107 -14.89 9.13 25.53
C GLN A 107 -14.40 8.17 26.61
N THR A 108 -14.05 6.94 26.23
CA THR A 108 -13.64 5.86 27.15
C THR A 108 -12.48 5.09 26.55
N ARG A 109 -11.73 4.35 27.39
CA ARG A 109 -10.71 3.40 26.94
C ARG A 109 -11.35 2.13 26.36
N GLY A 110 -10.57 1.37 25.59
CA GLY A 110 -10.97 0.09 25.01
C GLY A 110 -10.78 0.03 23.49
N LEU A 111 -11.29 -1.04 22.87
CA LEU A 111 -11.30 -1.20 21.42
C LEU A 111 -12.50 -0.48 20.80
N ASP A 112 -12.30 0.04 19.59
CA ASP A 112 -13.35 0.61 18.77
C ASP A 112 -13.07 0.38 17.28
N THR A 113 -14.03 0.70 16.43
CA THR A 113 -13.95 0.50 15.00
C THR A 113 -14.43 1.73 14.25
N LEU A 114 -13.52 2.37 13.52
CA LEU A 114 -13.87 3.33 12.49
C LEU A 114 -14.32 2.56 11.26
N ARG A 115 -15.54 2.83 10.80
CA ARG A 115 -16.16 2.15 9.66
C ARG A 115 -16.23 3.09 8.47
N GLU A 116 -15.48 2.79 7.42
CA GLU A 116 -15.57 3.49 6.15
C GLU A 116 -16.52 2.72 5.21
N ARG A 117 -17.57 3.40 4.74
CA ARG A 117 -18.66 2.78 3.97
C ARG A 117 -18.97 3.49 2.65
N ASN A 118 -18.29 4.60 2.37
CA ASN A 118 -18.55 5.44 1.20
C ASN A 118 -17.47 5.30 0.12
N GLU A 119 -16.72 4.19 0.11
CA GLU A 119 -15.60 3.93 -0.81
C GLU A 119 -15.91 2.75 -1.77
N GLY A 120 -17.16 2.27 -1.80
CA GLY A 120 -17.62 1.18 -2.66
C GLY A 120 -16.92 -0.14 -2.35
N VAL A 121 -16.22 -0.71 -3.34
CA VAL A 121 -15.44 -1.96 -3.15
C VAL A 121 -14.27 -1.79 -2.18
N ASN A 122 -13.86 -0.55 -1.90
CA ASN A 122 -12.74 -0.22 -1.00
C ASN A 122 -13.20 0.11 0.44
N ASN A 123 -14.44 -0.21 0.79
CA ASN A 123 -14.92 -0.10 2.16
C ASN A 123 -14.06 -0.94 3.12
N PHE A 124 -13.80 -0.41 4.31
CA PHE A 124 -12.94 -1.04 5.30
C PHE A 124 -13.37 -0.73 6.73
N ASP A 125 -12.86 -1.54 7.65
CA ASP A 125 -12.89 -1.31 9.10
C ASP A 125 -11.47 -1.03 9.61
N LEU A 126 -11.31 0.03 10.37
CA LEU A 126 -10.08 0.34 11.10
C LEU A 126 -10.35 0.06 12.59
N ILE A 127 -9.78 -1.03 13.09
CA ILE A 127 -9.97 -1.52 14.46
C ILE A 127 -8.85 -0.96 15.32
N TYR A 128 -9.15 -0.06 16.25
CA TYR A 128 -8.12 0.62 17.02
C TYR A 128 -8.36 0.54 18.53
N GLU A 129 -7.27 0.60 19.28
CA GLU A 129 -7.30 0.78 20.72
C GLU A 129 -7.29 2.28 21.05
N ARG A 130 -8.19 2.70 21.94
CA ARG A 130 -8.31 4.06 22.42
C ARG A 130 -7.25 4.37 23.49
N THR A 131 -6.00 4.44 23.05
CA THR A 131 -4.81 4.62 23.92
C THR A 131 -4.66 6.06 24.43
N ALA A 132 -5.31 7.04 23.79
CA ALA A 132 -5.27 8.45 24.19
C ALA A 132 -6.65 9.13 24.05
N PRO A 133 -6.90 10.24 24.79
CA PRO A 133 -8.14 11.00 24.67
C PRO A 133 -8.40 11.55 23.26
N GLU A 134 -7.34 11.93 22.55
CA GLU A 134 -7.40 12.35 21.15
C GLU A 134 -6.35 11.57 20.36
N MET A 135 -6.73 11.12 19.16
CA MET A 135 -5.88 10.38 18.24
C MET A 135 -6.04 10.96 16.83
N TYR A 136 -4.98 10.91 16.03
CA TYR A 136 -5.00 11.38 14.65
C TYR A 136 -4.28 10.37 13.75
N TYR A 137 -5.05 9.75 12.86
CA TYR A 137 -4.53 8.83 11.84
C TYR A 137 -4.34 9.60 10.54
N VAL A 138 -3.18 9.39 9.91
CA VAL A 138 -2.85 9.97 8.63
C VAL A 138 -2.25 8.92 7.71
N PHE A 139 -2.64 8.97 6.43
CA PHE A 139 -2.25 8.01 5.42
C PHE A 139 -1.66 8.73 4.22
N PHE A 140 -0.40 8.49 3.91
CA PHE A 140 0.29 9.05 2.74
C PHE A 140 0.54 7.98 1.69
N THR A 141 0.28 8.30 0.43
CA THR A 141 0.54 7.40 -0.69
C THR A 141 1.40 8.09 -1.75
N PRO A 142 2.33 7.38 -2.40
CA PRO A 142 3.10 7.95 -3.49
C PRO A 142 2.23 8.13 -4.74
N LYS A 143 2.63 9.05 -5.64
CA LYS A 143 2.03 9.23 -6.98
C LYS A 143 2.55 8.21 -8.01
N THR A 144 2.70 6.96 -7.60
CA THR A 144 3.16 5.85 -8.44
C THR A 144 2.09 4.76 -8.55
N PRO A 145 2.13 3.90 -9.58
CA PRO A 145 1.23 2.75 -9.67
C PRO A 145 1.34 1.82 -8.47
N GLN A 146 2.56 1.55 -8.01
CA GLN A 146 2.79 0.82 -6.77
C GLN A 146 2.71 1.79 -5.58
N LYS A 147 1.75 1.59 -4.68
CA LYS A 147 1.50 2.49 -3.54
C LYS A 147 1.94 1.86 -2.24
N TRP A 148 3.21 2.07 -1.88
CA TRP A 148 3.69 1.81 -0.53
C TRP A 148 3.16 2.92 0.39
N GLN A 149 2.08 2.65 1.11
CA GLN A 149 1.41 3.61 1.97
C GLN A 149 2.15 3.76 3.30
N VAL A 150 2.44 5.00 3.66
CA VAL A 150 2.88 5.35 5.01
C VAL A 150 1.63 5.63 5.84
N THR A 151 1.49 4.90 6.95
CA THR A 151 0.44 5.16 7.94
C THR A 151 1.10 5.67 9.21
N ALA A 152 0.66 6.82 9.70
CA ALA A 152 1.10 7.36 10.99
C ALA A 152 -0.10 7.58 11.92
N LEU A 153 0.11 7.26 13.20
CA LEU A 153 -0.83 7.52 14.27
C LEU A 153 -0.18 8.47 15.27
N PHE A 154 -0.76 9.65 15.42
CA PHE A 154 -0.43 10.56 16.50
C PHE A 154 -1.41 10.41 17.66
N CYS A 155 -0.93 10.43 18.89
CA CYS A 155 -1.75 10.45 20.09
C CYS A 155 -1.53 11.73 20.89
N LYS A 156 -2.59 12.26 21.49
CA LYS A 156 -2.51 13.34 22.47
C LYS A 156 -2.21 12.78 23.86
N LEU A 157 -0.93 12.74 24.21
CA LEU A 157 -0.42 12.32 25.51
C LEU A 157 -0.29 13.52 26.47
N SER A 158 -0.04 13.24 27.75
CA SER A 158 0.12 14.27 28.79
C SER A 158 1.23 15.28 28.49
N TYR A 159 2.25 14.86 27.73
CA TYR A 159 3.42 15.65 27.35
C TYR A 159 3.40 16.12 25.89
N GLY A 160 2.26 16.03 25.20
CA GLY A 160 2.09 16.57 23.85
C GLY A 160 1.48 15.60 22.85
N TRP A 161 1.41 16.04 21.59
CA TRP A 161 1.11 15.16 20.47
C TRP A 161 2.36 14.38 20.10
N LYS A 162 2.25 13.06 20.02
CA LYS A 162 3.38 12.16 19.76
C LYS A 162 3.01 11.09 18.77
N LEU A 163 3.98 10.70 17.94
CA LEU A 163 3.88 9.57 17.03
C LEU A 163 3.85 8.27 17.85
N CYS A 164 2.74 7.56 17.80
CA CYS A 164 2.49 6.31 18.51
C CYS A 164 2.64 5.08 17.63
N ASP A 165 2.44 5.23 16.32
CA ASP A 165 2.56 4.15 15.36
C ASP A 165 3.01 4.72 14.03
N LEU A 166 3.87 3.97 13.35
CA LEU A 166 4.38 4.27 12.01
C LEU A 166 4.53 2.95 11.26
N GLU A 167 3.81 2.78 10.17
CA GLU A 167 3.84 1.58 9.34
C GLU A 167 4.01 1.91 7.85
N LEU A 168 4.61 0.98 7.13
CA LEU A 168 4.74 1.00 5.67
C LEU A 168 4.19 -0.31 5.12
N ASN A 169 3.10 -0.24 4.35
CA ASN A 169 2.50 -1.42 3.71
C ASN A 169 2.05 -1.09 2.30
N LEU A 170 1.95 -2.10 1.44
CA LEU A 170 1.44 -1.94 0.09
C LEU A 170 -0.09 -1.73 0.12
N SER A 171 -0.59 -0.63 -0.43
CA SER A 171 -2.03 -0.31 -0.48
C SER A 171 -2.64 -0.45 -1.87
N ALA A 172 -1.80 -0.43 -2.90
CA ALA A 172 -2.19 -0.74 -4.27
C ALA A 172 -0.99 -1.24 -5.06
N ASP A 173 -1.25 -2.16 -6.00
CA ASP A 173 -0.28 -2.63 -6.98
C ASP A 173 -0.85 -2.39 -8.38
N ASN A 174 -0.03 -1.94 -9.33
CA ASN A 174 -0.48 -1.47 -10.64
C ASN A 174 -1.66 -0.46 -10.60
N GLY A 175 -1.71 0.37 -9.55
CA GLY A 175 -2.76 1.37 -9.34
C GLY A 175 -4.09 0.83 -8.82
N LEU A 176 -4.18 -0.48 -8.54
CA LEU A 176 -5.39 -1.16 -8.09
C LEU A 176 -5.26 -1.62 -6.64
N THR A 177 -6.32 -1.43 -5.86
CA THR A 177 -6.41 -1.93 -4.48
C THR A 177 -6.69 -3.43 -4.44
N ALA A 178 -6.57 -4.07 -3.27
CA ALA A 178 -6.86 -5.49 -3.11
C ALA A 178 -8.24 -5.93 -3.66
N PRO A 179 -9.37 -5.25 -3.33
CA PRO A 179 -10.67 -5.61 -3.91
C PRO A 179 -10.73 -5.48 -5.44
N GLN A 180 -10.05 -4.48 -6.01
CA GLN A 180 -10.02 -4.24 -7.46
C GLN A 180 -9.15 -5.29 -8.18
N LEU A 181 -7.99 -5.61 -7.62
CA LEU A 181 -7.11 -6.67 -8.10
C LEU A 181 -7.82 -8.04 -8.06
N MET A 182 -8.62 -8.29 -7.03
CA MET A 182 -9.42 -9.52 -6.95
C MET A 182 -10.50 -9.58 -8.02
N ALA A 183 -11.18 -8.47 -8.30
CA ALA A 183 -12.14 -8.41 -9.41
C ALA A 183 -11.46 -8.66 -10.77
N GLN A 184 -10.27 -8.10 -10.98
CA GLN A 184 -9.45 -8.36 -12.16
C GLN A 184 -9.04 -9.83 -12.26
N ALA A 185 -8.58 -10.42 -11.15
CA ALA A 185 -8.17 -11.82 -11.10
C ALA A 185 -9.30 -12.75 -11.56
N LYS A 186 -10.50 -12.58 -11.00
CA LYS A 186 -11.69 -13.36 -11.40
C LYS A 186 -11.97 -13.25 -12.90
N LYS A 187 -11.96 -12.03 -13.44
CA LYS A 187 -12.14 -11.79 -14.89
C LYS A 187 -11.09 -12.50 -15.74
N GLN A 188 -9.83 -12.51 -15.32
CA GLN A 188 -8.75 -13.20 -16.03
C GLN A 188 -8.92 -14.72 -15.97
N PHE A 189 -9.32 -15.27 -14.81
CA PHE A 189 -9.70 -16.68 -14.68
C PHE A 189 -10.88 -17.01 -15.63
N ASP A 190 -11.94 -16.20 -15.68
CA ASP A 190 -13.07 -16.42 -16.59
C ASP A 190 -12.65 -16.41 -18.09
N GLN A 191 -11.58 -15.69 -18.42
CA GLN A 191 -11.01 -15.62 -19.76
C GLN A 191 -10.01 -16.74 -20.07
N GLY A 192 -9.71 -17.61 -19.11
CA GLY A 192 -8.68 -18.65 -19.21
C GLY A 192 -7.25 -18.12 -19.18
N GLU A 193 -7.05 -16.90 -18.68
CA GLU A 193 -5.74 -16.25 -18.51
C GLU A 193 -5.18 -16.64 -17.12
N TRP A 194 -4.93 -17.94 -16.92
CA TRP A 194 -4.71 -18.53 -15.59
C TRP A 194 -3.52 -17.97 -14.81
N LEU A 195 -2.38 -17.77 -15.48
CA LEU A 195 -1.19 -17.19 -14.87
C LEU A 195 -1.44 -15.73 -14.45
N GLU A 196 -2.13 -14.98 -15.30
CA GLU A 196 -2.47 -13.60 -15.04
C GLU A 196 -3.46 -13.45 -13.90
N GLY A 197 -4.50 -14.28 -13.89
CA GLY A 197 -5.44 -14.37 -12.77
C GLY A 197 -4.75 -14.71 -11.47
N LEU A 198 -3.79 -15.66 -11.47
CA LEU A 198 -3.02 -16.01 -10.28
C LEU A 198 -2.15 -14.84 -9.80
N ASN A 199 -1.47 -14.15 -10.71
CA ASN A 199 -0.66 -12.97 -10.40
C ASN A 199 -1.52 -11.85 -9.80
N SER A 200 -2.66 -11.52 -10.40
CA SER A 200 -3.58 -10.51 -9.85
C SER A 200 -4.17 -10.92 -8.50
N ALA A 201 -4.47 -12.20 -8.28
CA ALA A 201 -4.93 -12.68 -6.98
C ALA A 201 -3.83 -12.59 -5.92
N GLY A 202 -2.57 -12.89 -6.27
CA GLY A 202 -1.41 -12.73 -5.38
C GLY A 202 -1.16 -11.26 -5.02
N MET A 203 -1.19 -10.36 -6.01
CA MET A 203 -1.09 -8.92 -5.76
C MET A 203 -2.25 -8.40 -4.87
N ALA A 204 -3.44 -8.96 -5.01
CA ALA A 204 -4.57 -8.63 -4.15
C ALA A 204 -4.30 -9.03 -2.69
N GLU A 205 -3.66 -10.19 -2.47
CA GLU A 205 -3.23 -10.65 -1.15
C GLU A 205 -2.18 -9.70 -0.54
N ASP A 206 -1.14 -9.36 -1.31
CA ASP A 206 -0.08 -8.42 -0.89
C ASP A 206 -0.63 -7.04 -0.46
N CYS A 207 -1.77 -6.63 -1.03
CA CYS A 207 -2.42 -5.34 -0.76
C CYS A 207 -3.55 -5.40 0.29
N LEU A 208 -3.80 -6.55 0.92
CA LEU A 208 -4.97 -6.75 1.81
C LEU A 208 -5.01 -5.80 2.99
N ARG A 209 -3.85 -5.47 3.55
CA ARG A 209 -3.71 -4.70 4.78
C ARG A 209 -2.77 -3.51 4.58
N PRO A 210 -3.28 -2.41 4.01
CA PRO A 210 -2.50 -1.17 3.85
C PRO A 210 -2.10 -0.53 5.20
N TYR A 211 -2.70 -1.02 6.29
CA TYR A 211 -2.30 -0.81 7.68
C TYR A 211 -2.71 -2.06 8.47
N THR A 212 -1.91 -2.53 9.42
CA THR A 212 -2.16 -3.81 10.13
C THR A 212 -3.54 -3.88 10.80
N LYS A 213 -4.06 -2.72 11.23
CA LYS A 213 -5.37 -2.59 11.88
C LYS A 213 -6.53 -2.27 10.92
N MET A 214 -6.25 -2.15 9.63
CA MET A 214 -7.23 -1.90 8.58
C MET A 214 -7.59 -3.21 7.89
N LYS A 215 -8.88 -3.53 7.85
CA LYS A 215 -9.44 -4.73 7.21
C LYS A 215 -10.44 -4.32 6.14
N TYR A 216 -10.18 -4.68 4.87
CA TYR A 216 -11.21 -4.58 3.84
C TYR A 216 -12.39 -5.49 4.17
N LEU A 217 -13.61 -5.09 3.80
CA LEU A 217 -14.80 -5.93 4.02
C LEU A 217 -14.75 -7.26 3.25
N SER A 218 -13.96 -7.31 2.18
CA SER A 218 -13.73 -8.49 1.34
C SER A 218 -12.45 -9.27 1.69
N GLU A 219 -11.75 -8.96 2.79
CA GLU A 219 -10.48 -9.63 3.14
C GLU A 219 -10.63 -11.16 3.18
N ASP A 220 -11.64 -11.68 3.89
CA ASP A 220 -11.85 -13.12 4.02
C ASP A 220 -12.16 -13.78 2.66
N GLU A 221 -12.89 -13.07 1.78
CA GLU A 221 -13.19 -13.54 0.43
C GLU A 221 -11.91 -13.60 -0.42
N ILE A 222 -11.08 -12.57 -0.36
CA ILE A 222 -9.81 -12.47 -1.11
C ILE A 222 -8.86 -13.58 -0.69
N THR A 223 -8.63 -13.73 0.63
CA THR A 223 -7.75 -14.77 1.18
C THR A 223 -8.25 -16.16 0.82
N ASN A 224 -9.55 -16.42 0.92
CA ASN A 224 -10.12 -17.72 0.56
C ASN A 224 -10.01 -17.99 -0.95
N TYR A 225 -10.32 -16.99 -1.79
CA TYR A 225 -10.22 -17.14 -3.24
C TYR A 225 -8.78 -17.46 -3.66
N TYR A 226 -7.79 -16.74 -3.15
CA TYR A 226 -6.39 -16.99 -3.47
C TYR A 226 -5.95 -18.42 -3.06
N ASN A 227 -6.13 -18.76 -1.78
CA ASN A 227 -5.63 -20.02 -1.21
C ASN A 227 -6.38 -21.26 -1.71
N GLN A 228 -7.70 -21.14 -1.91
CA GLN A 228 -8.54 -22.31 -2.19
C GLN A 228 -8.92 -22.45 -3.66
N THR A 229 -8.98 -21.35 -4.42
CA THR A 229 -9.51 -21.34 -5.78
C THR A 229 -8.43 -21.01 -6.81
N ALA A 230 -7.75 -19.87 -6.70
CA ALA A 230 -6.82 -19.37 -7.72
C ALA A 230 -5.64 -20.33 -7.91
N PHE A 231 -4.95 -20.69 -6.82
CA PHE A 231 -3.79 -21.56 -6.89
C PHE A 231 -4.13 -22.96 -7.42
N LYS A 232 -5.23 -23.56 -6.94
CA LYS A 232 -5.67 -24.89 -7.39
C LYS A 232 -6.09 -24.88 -8.86
N THR A 233 -6.78 -23.83 -9.29
CA THR A 233 -7.21 -23.67 -10.68
C THR A 233 -6.01 -23.50 -11.60
N PHE A 234 -5.01 -22.71 -11.19
CA PHE A 234 -3.76 -22.58 -11.92
C PHE A 234 -3.04 -23.93 -12.05
N VAL A 235 -2.77 -24.64 -10.95
CA VAL A 235 -2.05 -25.93 -11.00
C VAL A 235 -2.79 -26.98 -11.84
N LYS A 236 -4.13 -26.98 -11.81
CA LYS A 236 -4.95 -27.90 -12.61
C LYS A 236 -4.85 -27.63 -14.12
N ASN A 237 -4.79 -26.36 -14.52
CA ASN A 237 -4.87 -25.96 -15.93
C ASN A 237 -3.51 -25.63 -16.55
N GLN A 238 -2.50 -25.33 -15.73
CA GLN A 238 -1.15 -24.94 -16.15
C GLN A 238 -0.12 -25.82 -15.43
N HIS A 239 0.43 -26.78 -16.16
CA HIS A 239 1.50 -27.63 -15.66
C HIS A 239 2.83 -26.90 -15.81
N MET A 240 3.66 -26.92 -14.76
CA MET A 240 5.02 -26.39 -14.79
C MET A 240 6.01 -27.53 -14.44
N PRO A 241 7.21 -27.57 -15.02
CA PRO A 241 7.74 -26.63 -16.04
C PRO A 241 7.14 -26.85 -17.44
N VAL A 242 7.30 -25.87 -18.34
CA VAL A 242 6.76 -25.91 -19.73
C VAL A 242 7.88 -25.76 -20.75
N THR A 243 7.98 -26.68 -21.71
CA THR A 243 8.90 -26.53 -22.86
C THR A 243 8.29 -25.63 -23.93
N VAL A 244 9.02 -24.60 -24.37
CA VAL A 244 8.61 -23.74 -25.48
C VAL A 244 8.97 -24.42 -26.80
N GLY A 245 8.12 -25.35 -27.25
CA GLY A 245 8.38 -26.18 -28.43
C GLY A 245 8.45 -25.41 -29.76
N GLN A 246 7.94 -24.18 -29.79
CA GLN A 246 7.92 -23.29 -30.96
C GLN A 246 9.26 -22.59 -31.21
N VAL A 247 10.19 -22.65 -30.25
CA VAL A 247 11.54 -22.06 -30.35
C VAL A 247 12.54 -23.19 -30.58
N ASN A 248 13.48 -23.01 -31.52
CA ASN A 248 14.36 -24.09 -32.00
C ASN A 248 15.22 -24.73 -30.89
N THR A 249 15.69 -23.92 -29.95
CA THR A 249 16.50 -24.36 -28.79
C THR A 249 15.66 -25.06 -27.71
N ARG A 250 14.32 -24.93 -27.79
CA ARG A 250 13.33 -25.53 -26.89
C ARG A 250 13.59 -25.20 -25.41
N PRO A 251 13.64 -23.91 -25.04
CA PRO A 251 13.86 -23.51 -23.66
C PRO A 251 12.76 -24.04 -22.74
N LEU A 252 13.12 -24.30 -21.47
CA LEU A 252 12.20 -24.85 -20.47
C LEU A 252 11.84 -23.76 -19.46
N ILE A 253 10.61 -23.26 -19.50
CA ILE A 253 10.11 -22.30 -18.51
C ILE A 253 9.87 -23.03 -17.20
N ILE A 254 10.58 -22.61 -16.15
CA ILE A 254 10.56 -23.26 -14.85
C ILE A 254 9.66 -22.55 -13.83
N ARG A 255 9.48 -21.24 -13.97
CA ARG A 255 8.55 -20.44 -13.16
C ARG A 255 8.24 -19.13 -13.87
N VAL A 256 7.16 -18.47 -13.46
CA VAL A 256 6.92 -17.06 -13.77
C VAL A 256 6.72 -16.33 -12.46
N LEU A 257 7.47 -15.26 -12.26
CA LEU A 257 7.41 -14.40 -11.08
C LEU A 257 6.88 -13.02 -11.49
N LEU A 258 6.62 -12.17 -10.49
CA LEU A 258 6.37 -10.75 -10.71
C LEU A 258 7.64 -9.95 -10.41
N GLU A 259 8.07 -9.15 -11.38
CA GLU A 259 9.10 -8.14 -11.23
C GLU A 259 8.43 -6.78 -11.01
N ARG A 260 8.80 -6.07 -9.94
CA ARG A 260 8.22 -4.77 -9.60
C ARG A 260 9.22 -3.65 -9.81
N ASN A 261 8.78 -2.57 -10.46
CA ASN A 261 9.56 -1.35 -10.63
C ASN A 261 8.65 -0.11 -10.46
N ALA A 262 9.20 1.09 -10.66
CA ALA A 262 8.48 2.35 -10.51
C ALA A 262 7.24 2.51 -11.43
N GLU A 263 7.16 1.73 -12.52
CA GLU A 263 6.07 1.73 -13.49
C GLU A 263 5.00 0.65 -13.22
N GLY A 264 5.27 -0.31 -12.32
CA GLY A 264 4.33 -1.37 -11.98
C GLY A 264 4.94 -2.74 -11.75
N ALA A 265 4.08 -3.74 -11.68
CA ALA A 265 4.39 -5.16 -11.61
C ALA A 265 4.23 -5.82 -12.99
N PHE A 266 5.27 -6.50 -13.44
CA PHE A 266 5.39 -7.12 -14.76
C PHE A 266 5.78 -8.60 -14.61
N PRO A 267 5.44 -9.47 -15.59
CA PRO A 267 5.80 -10.87 -15.51
C PRO A 267 7.29 -11.03 -15.79
N ASN A 268 7.96 -11.84 -14.98
CA ASN A 268 9.33 -12.30 -15.18
C ASN A 268 9.35 -13.80 -15.52
N ILE A 269 9.57 -14.10 -16.79
CA ILE A 269 9.62 -15.46 -17.31
C ILE A 269 11.00 -16.05 -17.04
N ASN A 270 11.06 -17.00 -16.10
CA ASN A 270 12.29 -17.67 -15.74
C ASN A 270 12.41 -18.98 -16.53
N TYR A 271 13.46 -19.13 -17.35
CA TYR A 271 13.61 -20.32 -18.17
C TYR A 271 15.05 -20.84 -18.28
N LEU A 272 15.17 -22.14 -18.52
CA LEU A 272 16.43 -22.82 -18.80
C LEU A 272 16.71 -22.82 -20.29
N THR A 273 17.93 -22.45 -20.66
CA THR A 273 18.45 -22.54 -22.02
C THR A 273 19.56 -23.58 -22.12
N LYS A 274 19.80 -24.09 -23.32
CA LYS A 274 20.97 -24.95 -23.63
C LYS A 274 22.15 -24.14 -24.16
N LEU A 275 21.95 -22.85 -24.41
CA LEU A 275 22.99 -21.94 -24.90
C LEU A 275 23.97 -21.59 -23.77
N ASP A 276 25.18 -21.21 -24.16
CA ASP A 276 26.16 -20.63 -23.23
C ASP A 276 25.67 -19.24 -22.80
N LEU A 277 25.67 -18.96 -21.49
CA LEU A 277 25.25 -17.68 -20.94
C LEU A 277 26.17 -16.51 -21.39
N ASN A 278 27.39 -16.82 -21.84
CA ASN A 278 28.32 -15.85 -22.40
C ASN A 278 28.01 -15.50 -23.87
N ASP A 279 27.25 -16.34 -24.60
CA ASP A 279 26.82 -16.03 -25.98
C ASP A 279 25.58 -15.13 -25.98
N THR A 280 25.79 -13.88 -25.58
CA THR A 280 24.74 -12.85 -25.48
C THR A 280 23.96 -12.65 -26.78
N LYS A 281 24.56 -12.90 -27.95
CA LYS A 281 23.89 -12.76 -29.25
C LYS A 281 22.90 -13.90 -29.48
N ALA A 282 23.32 -15.14 -29.22
CA ALA A 282 22.43 -16.30 -29.33
C ALA A 282 21.28 -16.21 -28.32
N LEU A 283 21.56 -15.80 -27.08
CA LEU A 283 20.54 -15.62 -26.04
C LEU A 283 19.53 -14.52 -26.41
N ALA A 284 19.98 -13.39 -26.93
CA ALA A 284 19.08 -12.31 -27.34
C ALA A 284 18.13 -12.77 -28.45
N LYS A 285 18.64 -13.56 -29.41
CA LYS A 285 17.82 -14.16 -30.46
C LYS A 285 16.80 -15.16 -29.90
N GLU A 286 17.23 -16.06 -29.02
CA GLU A 286 16.32 -17.00 -28.34
C GLU A 286 15.25 -16.26 -27.55
N ASN A 287 15.62 -15.22 -26.79
CA ASN A 287 14.68 -14.41 -26.01
C ASN A 287 13.63 -13.72 -26.88
N GLU A 288 14.04 -13.17 -28.03
CA GLU A 288 13.12 -12.57 -29.01
C GLU A 288 12.14 -13.62 -29.56
N GLU A 289 12.62 -14.83 -29.87
CA GLU A 289 11.78 -15.95 -30.33
C GLU A 289 10.80 -16.43 -29.24
N VAL A 290 11.25 -16.55 -27.98
CA VAL A 290 10.38 -16.85 -26.83
C VAL A 290 9.31 -15.77 -26.67
N GLY A 291 9.71 -14.49 -26.72
CA GLY A 291 8.80 -13.36 -26.56
C GLY A 291 7.71 -13.27 -27.63
N LYS A 292 7.94 -13.82 -28.83
CA LYS A 292 6.92 -13.90 -29.89
C LYS A 292 5.84 -14.96 -29.60
N VAL A 293 6.16 -15.98 -28.82
CA VAL A 293 5.27 -17.13 -28.60
C VAL A 293 4.72 -17.22 -27.18
N ILE A 294 5.25 -16.41 -26.25
CA ILE A 294 4.92 -16.50 -24.82
C ILE A 294 3.44 -16.27 -24.52
N GLY A 295 2.75 -15.38 -25.26
CA GLY A 295 1.30 -15.17 -25.12
C GLY A 295 0.45 -16.38 -25.52
N SER A 296 0.98 -17.27 -26.36
CA SER A 296 0.33 -18.55 -26.68
C SER A 296 0.65 -19.64 -25.65
N VAL A 297 1.80 -19.55 -24.98
CA VAL A 297 2.18 -20.46 -23.88
C VAL A 297 1.42 -20.11 -22.60
N PHE A 298 1.34 -18.82 -22.27
CA PHE A 298 0.57 -18.30 -21.15
C PHE A 298 -0.38 -17.21 -21.66
N LYS A 299 -1.63 -17.62 -21.87
CA LYS A 299 -2.67 -16.73 -22.39
C LYS A 299 -2.76 -15.45 -21.55
N GLY A 300 -2.59 -14.30 -22.21
CA GLY A 300 -2.76 -12.97 -21.60
C GLY A 300 -1.49 -12.34 -21.01
N VAL A 301 -0.38 -13.08 -20.91
CA VAL A 301 0.86 -12.58 -20.27
C VAL A 301 1.50 -11.39 -20.99
N ASP A 302 1.21 -11.25 -22.29
CA ASP A 302 1.71 -10.22 -23.20
C ASP A 302 0.69 -9.11 -23.48
N LYS A 303 -0.46 -9.09 -22.79
CA LYS A 303 -1.51 -8.10 -23.00
C LYS A 303 -1.45 -6.96 -21.99
N ASN A 304 -1.74 -5.74 -22.47
CA ASN A 304 -1.92 -4.53 -21.64
C ASN A 304 -0.75 -4.25 -20.69
N ARG A 305 0.47 -4.53 -21.14
CA ARG A 305 1.70 -4.39 -20.34
C ARG A 305 2.74 -3.66 -21.16
N LYS A 306 3.60 -2.92 -20.45
CA LYS A 306 4.74 -2.23 -21.06
C LYS A 306 5.93 -3.17 -21.24
N TYR A 307 6.10 -4.12 -20.33
CA TYR A 307 7.28 -4.99 -20.26
C TYR A 307 6.94 -6.45 -20.01
N ILE A 308 7.82 -7.32 -20.50
CA ILE A 308 8.03 -8.67 -19.97
C ILE A 308 9.52 -8.78 -19.63
N TYR A 309 9.80 -9.27 -18.43
CA TYR A 309 11.15 -9.58 -17.98
C TYR A 309 11.45 -11.05 -18.22
N TYR A 310 12.73 -11.36 -18.41
CA TYR A 310 13.20 -12.71 -18.58
C TYR A 310 14.46 -12.90 -17.76
N THR A 311 14.49 -13.96 -16.96
CA THR A 311 15.70 -14.41 -16.29
C THR A 311 16.09 -15.77 -16.84
N ILE A 312 17.26 -15.83 -17.48
CA ILE A 312 17.72 -16.98 -18.25
C ILE A 312 18.80 -17.71 -17.45
N TYR A 313 18.65 -19.02 -17.32
CA TYR A 313 19.58 -19.88 -16.59
C TYR A 313 20.11 -21.00 -17.49
N HIS A 314 21.30 -21.51 -17.20
CA HIS A 314 21.85 -22.69 -17.88
C HIS A 314 21.43 -24.02 -17.21
N ASP A 315 21.34 -24.01 -15.87
CA ASP A 315 20.95 -25.17 -15.06
C ASP A 315 19.84 -24.80 -14.05
N LYS A 316 19.05 -25.80 -13.65
CA LYS A 316 17.97 -25.71 -12.66
C LYS A 316 18.47 -25.38 -11.26
N GLY A 317 19.78 -25.50 -11.00
CA GLY A 317 20.34 -25.42 -9.65
C GLY A 317 19.89 -26.60 -8.79
N ASN A 318 20.25 -26.59 -7.50
CA ASN A 318 19.96 -27.70 -6.58
C ASN A 318 18.59 -27.61 -5.86
N GLY A 319 17.70 -26.72 -6.31
CA GLY A 319 16.36 -26.55 -5.72
C GLY A 319 16.29 -25.79 -4.39
N HIS A 320 17.43 -25.51 -3.74
CA HIS A 320 17.50 -24.75 -2.48
C HIS A 320 18.03 -23.32 -2.64
N ALA A 321 18.70 -23.04 -3.75
CA ALA A 321 19.18 -21.71 -4.12
C ALA A 321 18.83 -21.40 -5.57
N ASN A 322 18.61 -20.12 -5.87
CA ASN A 322 18.60 -19.66 -7.25
C ASN A 322 19.97 -20.04 -7.88
N PRO A 323 20.00 -20.50 -9.15
CA PRO A 323 21.27 -20.73 -9.83
C PRO A 323 22.10 -19.44 -9.76
N LYS A 324 23.38 -19.57 -9.41
CA LYS A 324 24.28 -18.42 -9.23
C LYS A 324 24.49 -17.65 -10.54
N GLU A 325 24.43 -18.36 -11.65
CA GLU A 325 24.65 -17.81 -12.99
C GLU A 325 23.32 -17.65 -13.73
N HIS A 326 23.01 -16.41 -14.08
CA HIS A 326 21.86 -16.05 -14.90
C HIS A 326 22.16 -14.79 -15.70
N THR A 327 21.37 -14.59 -16.76
CA THR A 327 21.35 -13.35 -17.54
C THR A 327 19.93 -12.84 -17.58
N ASP A 328 19.74 -11.55 -17.30
CA ASP A 328 18.43 -10.89 -17.37
C ASP A 328 18.25 -10.15 -18.69
N MET A 329 17.03 -10.22 -19.22
CA MET A 329 16.61 -9.52 -20.43
C MET A 329 15.24 -8.86 -20.22
N ARG A 330 14.98 -7.78 -20.97
CA ARG A 330 13.71 -7.05 -20.92
C ARG A 330 13.18 -6.83 -22.32
N GLN A 331 11.95 -7.25 -22.56
CA GLN A 331 11.21 -6.97 -23.79
C GLN A 331 10.24 -5.82 -23.56
N VAL A 332 10.29 -4.81 -24.43
CA VAL A 332 9.29 -3.74 -24.47
C VAL A 332 8.15 -4.18 -25.39
N LEU A 333 6.94 -4.18 -24.87
CA LEU A 333 5.74 -4.47 -25.66
C LEU A 333 5.23 -3.18 -26.30
N LYS A 334 4.80 -3.27 -27.56
CA LYS A 334 4.12 -2.16 -28.23
C LYS A 334 2.69 -2.10 -27.69
N SER A 335 2.38 -1.01 -26.99
CA SER A 335 1.04 -0.71 -26.46
C SER A 335 0.03 -0.45 -27.57
#